data_AF-A0A949YPR9-F1
#
_entry.id   AF-A0A949YPR9-F1
#
_cell.length_a   1.000
_cell.length_b   1.000
_cell.length_c   1.000
_cell.angle_alpha   90.00
_cell.angle_beta   90.00
_cell.angle_gamma   90.00
#
_symmetry.space_group_name_H-M   'P 1'
#
loop_
_entity.id
_entity.type
_entity.pdbx_description
1 polymer ?
#
loop_
_entity_poly.entity_id
_entity_poly.type
_entity_poly.pdbx_seq_one_letter_code
_entity_poly.pdbx_strand_id
1 'polypeptide(L)' 'MPVFRLGPEPIFPPADLAEPEGVLALGGDLETERLLTAYRQGIFPWYEPG' A
#
# COMPACT_ATOMS: atom_id res chain seq x y z
N MET A 1 3.08 -6.02 -13.34
CA MET A 1 3.66 -4.65 -13.28
C MET A 1 4.65 -4.64 -12.11
N PRO A 2 5.49 -3.62 -11.83
CA PRO A 2 6.36 -3.74 -10.65
C PRO A 2 5.52 -3.62 -9.38
N VAL A 3 5.68 -4.57 -8.45
CA VAL A 3 5.18 -4.42 -7.08
C VAL A 3 6.16 -3.56 -6.29
N PHE A 4 5.68 -2.46 -5.73
CA PHE A 4 6.52 -1.48 -5.03
C PHE A 4 6.86 -1.95 -3.61
N ARG A 5 8.03 -1.56 -3.10
CA ARG A 5 8.39 -1.77 -1.68
C ARG A 5 8.22 -0.46 -0.92
N LEU A 6 7.40 -0.46 0.12
CA LEU A 6 7.19 0.74 0.93
C LEU A 6 8.42 1.05 1.78
N GLY A 7 8.75 2.34 1.88
CA GLY A 7 9.74 2.88 2.79
C GLY A 7 9.17 3.17 4.18
N PRO A 8 9.98 3.74 5.09
CA PRO A 8 9.55 4.10 6.43
C PRO A 8 8.49 5.22 6.44
N GLU A 9 8.46 6.09 5.42
CA GLU A 9 7.45 7.11 5.28
C GLU A 9 6.12 6.55 4.71
N PRO A 10 4.96 7.16 5.05
CA PRO A 10 3.64 6.74 4.56
C PRO A 10 3.37 7.20 3.12
N ILE A 11 4.34 7.04 2.22
CA ILE A 11 4.23 7.43 0.81
C ILE A 11 3.84 6.21 -0.01
N PHE A 12 2.77 6.35 -0.81
CA PHE A 12 2.27 5.30 -1.69
C PHE A 12 2.48 5.68 -3.17
N PRO A 13 2.72 4.69 -4.05
CA PRO A 13 2.61 4.91 -5.48
C PRO A 13 1.16 5.21 -5.89
N PRO A 14 0.94 5.85 -7.05
CA PRO A 14 -0.39 5.99 -7.64
C PRO A 14 -1.12 4.65 -7.77
N ALA A 15 -2.40 4.62 -7.40
CA ALA A 15 -3.19 3.38 -7.37
C ALA A 15 -3.44 2.75 -8.75
N ASP A 16 -3.36 3.53 -9.83
CA ASP A 16 -3.48 3.07 -11.22
C ASP A 16 -2.26 2.27 -11.72
N LEU A 17 -1.17 2.24 -10.93
CA LEU A 17 -0.01 1.39 -11.18
C LEU A 17 -0.15 -0.01 -10.60
N ALA A 18 -1.25 -0.30 -9.90
CA ALA A 18 -1.53 -1.63 -9.36
C ALA A 18 -1.61 -2.68 -10.47
N GLU A 19 -1.26 -3.91 -10.13
CA GLU A 19 -1.49 -5.07 -11.01
C GLU A 19 -2.99 -5.27 -11.28
N PRO A 20 -3.38 -6.04 -12.32
CA PRO A 20 -4.79 -6.31 -12.61
C PRO A 20 -5.59 -6.85 -11.41
N GLU A 21 -4.92 -7.58 -10.51
CA GLU A 21 -5.47 -8.15 -9.28
C GLU A 21 -5.54 -7.15 -8.12
N GLY A 22 -5.05 -5.91 -8.30
CA GLY A 22 -5.05 -4.84 -7.30
C GLY A 22 -3.81 -4.78 -6.41
N VAL A 23 -2.79 -5.62 -6.66
CA VAL A 23 -1.55 -5.60 -5.88
C VAL A 23 -0.72 -4.38 -6.27
N LEU A 24 -0.44 -3.50 -5.30
CA LEU A 24 0.32 -2.27 -5.51
C LEU A 24 1.68 -2.29 -4.82
N ALA A 25 1.72 -2.61 -3.53
CA ALA A 25 2.93 -2.49 -2.74
C ALA A 25 3.02 -3.51 -1.60
N LEU A 26 4.24 -3.76 -1.12
CA LEU A 26 4.57 -4.66 -0.02
C LEU A 26 5.45 -3.94 1.01
N GLY A 27 5.34 -4.35 2.28
CA GLY A 27 6.12 -3.80 3.40
C GLY A 27 5.43 -2.63 4.10
N GLY A 28 6.22 -1.83 4.82
CA GLY A 28 5.70 -0.81 5.73
C GLY A 28 5.21 -1.39 7.04
N ASP A 29 4.32 -0.64 7.69
CA ASP A 29 3.73 -0.91 9.00
C ASP A 29 2.20 -0.77 8.94
N LEU A 30 1.52 -0.92 10.07
CA LEU A 30 0.08 -0.69 10.20
C LEU A 30 -0.21 0.49 11.14
N GLU A 31 0.68 1.48 11.19
CA GLU A 31 0.45 2.67 12.01
C GLU A 31 -0.68 3.53 11.42
N THR A 32 -1.43 4.20 12.31
CA THR A 32 -2.62 4.98 11.95
C THR A 32 -2.36 6.00 10.84
N GLU A 33 -1.20 6.67 10.86
CA GLU A 33 -0.86 7.68 9.84
C GLU A 33 -0.73 7.06 8.44
N ARG A 34 -0.08 5.91 8.33
CA ARG A 34 0.05 5.16 7.08
C ARG A 34 -1.30 4.66 6.59
N LEU A 35 -2.11 4.10 7.48
CA LEU A 35 -3.46 3.62 7.15
C LEU A 35 -4.33 4.76 6.61
N LEU A 36 -4.40 5.90 7.32
CA LEU A 36 -5.16 7.07 6.88
C LEU A 36 -4.67 7.58 5.52
N THR A 37 -3.36 7.55 5.29
CA THR A 37 -2.78 7.97 4.01
C THR A 37 -3.15 7.01 2.87
N ALA A 38 -3.11 5.70 3.12
CA ALA A 38 -3.56 4.69 2.16
C ALA A 38 -5.04 4.89 1.78
N TYR A 39 -5.92 4.96 2.77
CA TYR A 39 -7.37 5.11 2.55
C TYR A 39 -7.73 6.39 1.78
N ARG A 40 -7.05 7.51 2.07
CA ARG A 40 -7.23 8.77 1.32
C ARG A 40 -6.88 8.66 -0.17
N GLN A 41 -6.05 7.69 -0.53
CA GLN A 41 -5.61 7.43 -1.90
C GLN A 41 -6.34 6.24 -2.55
N GLY A 42 -7.34 5.67 -1.90
CA GLY A 42 -8.05 4.49 -2.40
C GLY A 42 -7.27 3.18 -2.27
N ILE A 43 -6.25 3.15 -1.41
CA ILE A 43 -5.41 1.98 -1.14
C ILE A 43 -5.81 1.41 0.22
N PHE A 44 -5.85 0.09 0.34
CA PHE A 44 -6.10 -0.59 1.61
C PHE A 44 -5.09 -1.73 1.81
N PRO A 45 -4.63 -1.98 3.04
CA PRO A 45 -3.79 -3.14 3.31
C PRO A 45 -4.65 -4.41 3.24
N TRP A 46 -4.14 -5.41 2.54
CA TRP A 46 -4.71 -6.75 2.55
C TRP A 46 -3.59 -7.73 2.89
N TYR A 47 -3.66 -8.31 4.09
CA TYR A 47 -2.68 -9.25 4.60
C TYR A 47 -3.39 -10.37 5.35
N GLU A 48 -2.83 -11.57 5.28
CA GLU A 48 -3.23 -12.69 6.13
C GLU A 48 -2.33 -12.69 7.38
N PRO A 49 -2.88 -12.91 8.59
CA PRO A 49 -2.07 -13.28 9.74
C PRO A 49 -1.28 -14.55 9.39
N GLY A 50 0.04 -14.50 9.59
CA GLY A 50 0.90 -15.68 9.47
C GLY A 50 0.64 -16.71 10.56
#